data_AF-A0A2W2B1M2-F1
#
_entry.id   AF-A0A2W2B1M2-F1
#
_cell.length_a   1.000
_cell.length_b   1.000
_cell.length_c   1.000
_cell.angle_alpha   90.00
_cell.angle_beta   90.00
_cell.angle_gamma   90.00
#
_symmetry.space_group_name_H-M   'P 1'
#
loop_
_entity.id
_entity.type
_entity.pdbx_description
1 polymer ?
#
loop_
_entity_poly.entity_id
_entity_poly.type
_entity_poly.pdbx_seq_one_letter_code
_entity_poly.pdbx_strand_id
1 'polypeptide(L)'
;MTRRHAIDIAIDARTRKGPASLLSVGPLPEGVKDLLRIVAEGEWRSPATEHVYRAHSSEEVRAASAAFLAAALFHSKADPYRVLGITPEASHEDLRENKRLLLKWLHPDRNPSPGARAHLGRVLEAAEAIEDGRAKAAAPELPPRIVVPARSKRPRRAKADPLKSAVQQIVEAVARTGKVLIVTALVTIIGLVAWRYVMNEPIGTTLERYTRLAVGMAPW
;
A
#
# COMPACT_ATOMS: atom_id res chain seq x y z
N MET A 1 10.33 -7.24 28.00
CA MET A 1 9.37 -6.97 26.92
C MET A 1 9.28 -8.24 26.08
N THR A 2 8.17 -8.99 26.19
CA THR A 2 7.95 -10.20 25.38
C THR A 2 7.86 -9.79 23.91
N ARG A 3 8.78 -10.29 23.06
CA ARG A 3 8.68 -10.07 21.61
C ARG A 3 7.36 -10.67 21.15
N ARG A 4 6.49 -9.88 20.52
CA ARG A 4 5.23 -10.37 19.97
C ARG A 4 5.51 -11.18 18.70
N HIS A 5 4.84 -12.30 18.54
CA HIS A 5 4.95 -13.13 17.35
C HIS A 5 4.31 -12.42 16.15
N ALA A 6 4.84 -12.61 14.94
CA ALA A 6 4.38 -11.92 13.74
C ALA A 6 2.89 -12.17 13.44
N ILE A 7 2.38 -13.35 13.79
CA ILE A 7 0.98 -13.72 13.58
C ILE A 7 0.01 -12.91 14.43
N ASP A 8 0.34 -12.66 15.70
CA ASP A 8 -0.48 -11.83 16.58
C ASP A 8 -0.54 -10.39 16.06
N ILE A 9 0.60 -9.89 15.58
CA ILE A 9 0.70 -8.55 14.99
C ILE A 9 -0.14 -8.46 13.71
N ALA A 10 -0.13 -9.49 12.87
CA ALA A 10 -0.92 -9.53 11.63
C ALA A 10 -2.43 -9.47 11.90
N ILE A 11 -2.91 -10.24 12.88
CA ILE A 11 -4.33 -10.25 13.28
C ILE A 11 -4.72 -8.92 13.94
N ASP A 12 -3.89 -8.39 14.84
CA ASP A 12 -4.09 -7.08 15.46
C ASP A 12 -4.16 -5.95 14.42
N ALA A 13 -3.28 -5.96 13.42
CA ALA A 13 -3.24 -4.94 12.37
C ALA A 13 -4.54 -4.95 11.54
N ARG A 14 -5.07 -6.14 11.24
CA ARG A 14 -6.32 -6.29 10.48
C ARG A 14 -7.54 -5.82 11.27
N THR A 15 -7.63 -6.18 12.55
CA THR A 15 -8.77 -5.86 13.41
C THR A 15 -8.85 -4.38 13.75
N ARG A 16 -7.71 -3.73 14.04
CA ARG A 16 -7.70 -2.34 14.53
C ARG A 16 -7.71 -1.27 13.43
N LYS A 17 -7.64 -1.65 12.14
CA LYS A 17 -7.35 -0.71 11.01
C LYS A 17 -6.16 0.22 11.33
N GLY A 18 -5.19 -0.26 12.10
CA GLY A 18 -4.00 0.51 12.46
C GLY A 18 -3.10 0.71 11.24
N PRO A 19 -2.37 1.83 11.13
CA PRO A 19 -1.59 2.09 9.94
C PRO A 19 -0.45 1.07 9.86
N ALA A 20 -0.51 0.18 8.87
CA ALA A 20 0.53 -0.80 8.56
C ALA A 20 1.91 -0.14 8.36
N SER A 21 1.96 1.18 8.20
CA SER A 21 3.17 2.00 8.12
C SER A 21 4.08 1.89 9.36
N LEU A 22 3.55 1.62 10.56
CA LEU A 22 4.38 1.46 11.77
C LEU A 22 5.25 0.19 11.74
N LEU A 23 4.94 -0.75 10.85
CA LEU A 23 5.66 -2.02 10.71
C LEU A 23 6.87 -1.92 9.76
N SER A 24 6.95 -0.83 8.97
CA SER A 24 8.00 -0.62 7.97
C SER A 24 9.34 -0.13 8.54
N VAL A 25 9.37 0.31 9.80
CA VAL A 25 10.52 1.03 10.40
C VAL A 25 11.31 0.18 11.42
N GLY A 26 10.74 -0.91 11.94
CA GLY A 26 11.41 -1.78 12.94
C GLY A 26 12.00 -3.06 12.33
N PRO A 27 12.83 -3.82 13.07
CA PRO A 27 13.32 -5.15 12.65
C PRO A 27 12.17 -6.11 12.35
N LEU A 28 12.40 -7.11 11.50
CA LEU A 28 11.38 -8.09 11.17
C LEU A 28 10.96 -8.83 12.45
N PRO A 29 9.66 -8.93 12.75
CA PRO A 29 9.20 -9.67 13.92
C PRO A 29 9.51 -11.16 13.78
N GLU A 30 9.57 -11.82 14.92
CA GLU A 30 9.79 -13.26 14.99
C GLU A 30 8.60 -14.02 14.39
N GLY A 31 8.84 -15.12 13.67
CA GLY A 31 7.76 -15.93 13.08
C GLY A 31 7.32 -15.53 11.66
N VAL A 32 8.08 -14.68 10.95
CA VAL A 32 7.79 -14.35 9.54
C VAL A 32 7.74 -15.60 8.65
N LYS A 33 8.59 -16.59 8.92
CA LYS A 33 8.60 -17.87 8.18
C LYS A 33 7.27 -18.63 8.32
N ASP A 34 6.63 -18.59 9.48
CA ASP A 34 5.30 -19.18 9.66
C ASP A 34 4.27 -18.45 8.81
N LEU A 35 4.30 -17.10 8.76
CA LEU A 35 3.41 -16.33 7.91
C LEU A 35 3.58 -16.69 6.42
N LEU A 36 4.84 -16.83 5.97
CA LEU A 36 5.15 -17.24 4.60
C LEU A 36 4.57 -18.62 4.27
N ARG A 37 4.68 -19.58 5.20
CA ARG A 37 4.06 -20.91 5.05
C ARG A 37 2.55 -20.83 4.98
N ILE A 38 1.92 -20.09 5.89
CA ILE A 38 0.46 -19.86 5.89
C ILE A 38 0.00 -19.32 4.53
N VAL A 39 0.65 -18.28 3.97
CA VAL A 39 0.19 -17.69 2.70
C VAL A 39 0.50 -18.54 1.47
N ALA A 40 1.56 -19.33 1.49
CA ALA A 40 1.96 -20.18 0.37
C ALA A 40 1.16 -21.49 0.30
N GLU A 41 0.98 -22.13 1.45
CA GLU A 41 0.41 -23.48 1.61
C GLU A 41 -1.07 -23.44 2.00
N GLY A 42 -1.51 -22.37 2.66
CA GLY A 42 -2.90 -22.08 2.98
C GLY A 42 -3.22 -22.21 4.46
N GLU A 43 -2.90 -23.35 5.04
CA GLU A 43 -3.01 -23.58 6.48
C GLU A 43 -1.70 -24.16 6.99
N TRP A 44 -1.16 -23.53 8.01
CA TRP A 44 0.06 -23.96 8.67
C TRP A 44 -0.14 -23.79 10.18
N ARG A 45 -0.14 -24.92 10.90
CA ARG A 45 -0.33 -24.97 12.35
C ARG A 45 0.98 -25.35 13.03
N SER A 46 1.53 -24.41 13.79
CA SER A 46 2.62 -24.62 14.74
C SER A 46 2.14 -24.27 16.15
N PRO A 47 2.89 -24.64 17.21
CA PRO A 47 2.57 -24.21 18.57
C PRO A 47 2.40 -22.69 18.72
N ALA A 48 3.06 -21.90 17.85
CA ALA A 48 2.99 -20.44 17.85
C ALA A 48 1.79 -19.85 17.08
N THR A 49 1.07 -20.66 16.29
CA THR A 49 -0.10 -20.21 15.52
C THR A 49 -1.40 -20.84 15.99
N GLU A 50 -1.33 -21.94 16.75
CA GLU A 50 -2.48 -22.74 17.20
C GLU A 50 -3.54 -21.90 17.93
N HIS A 51 -3.12 -20.98 18.79
CA HIS A 51 -4.06 -20.13 19.53
C HIS A 51 -4.86 -19.19 18.62
N VAL A 52 -4.29 -18.77 17.50
CA VAL A 52 -4.97 -17.91 16.52
C VAL A 52 -6.05 -18.68 15.77
N TYR A 53 -5.78 -19.91 15.34
CA TYR A 53 -6.76 -20.75 14.65
C TYR A 53 -7.92 -21.22 15.53
N ARG A 54 -7.80 -21.11 16.86
CA ARG A 54 -8.94 -21.34 17.77
C ARG A 54 -9.97 -20.21 17.73
N ALA A 55 -9.54 -18.99 17.41
CA ALA A 55 -10.36 -17.79 17.41
C ALA A 55 -10.73 -17.30 16.01
N HIS A 56 -9.99 -17.71 14.98
CA HIS A 56 -10.11 -17.22 13.62
C HIS A 56 -10.14 -18.36 12.60
N SER A 57 -10.85 -18.17 11.50
CA SER A 57 -10.86 -19.11 10.38
C SER A 57 -9.53 -19.12 9.62
N SER A 58 -9.21 -20.23 8.95
CA SER A 58 -7.97 -20.35 8.16
C SER A 58 -7.87 -19.28 7.06
N GLU A 59 -9.00 -18.89 6.47
CA GLU A 59 -9.06 -17.82 5.47
C GLU A 59 -8.73 -16.45 6.07
N GLU A 60 -9.27 -16.12 7.25
CA GLU A 60 -8.98 -14.86 7.94
C GLU A 60 -7.51 -14.76 8.33
N VAL A 61 -6.96 -15.85 8.87
CA VAL A 61 -5.55 -15.98 9.25
C VAL A 61 -4.66 -15.78 8.03
N ARG A 62 -4.99 -16.44 6.91
CA ARG A 62 -4.25 -16.31 5.65
C ARG A 62 -4.29 -14.89 5.10
N ALA A 63 -5.47 -14.28 5.02
CA ALA A 63 -5.60 -12.94 4.48
C ALA A 63 -4.97 -11.86 5.38
N ALA A 64 -4.99 -12.03 6.72
CA ALA A 64 -4.26 -11.17 7.64
C ALA A 64 -2.74 -11.29 7.44
N SER A 65 -2.25 -12.53 7.31
CA SER A 65 -0.84 -12.81 7.06
C SER A 65 -0.37 -12.21 5.73
N ALA A 66 -1.16 -12.36 4.66
CA ALA A 66 -0.86 -11.81 3.34
C ALA A 66 -0.79 -10.27 3.36
N ALA A 67 -1.75 -9.61 4.01
CA ALA A 67 -1.77 -8.15 4.14
C ALA A 67 -0.56 -7.65 4.96
N PHE A 68 -0.24 -8.33 6.05
CA PHE A 68 0.93 -8.02 6.87
C PHE A 68 2.23 -8.15 6.08
N LEU A 69 2.43 -9.28 5.41
CA LEU A 69 3.63 -9.53 4.61
C LEU A 69 3.77 -8.52 3.47
N ALA A 70 2.67 -8.16 2.80
CA ALA A 70 2.70 -7.16 1.74
C ALA A 70 3.18 -5.79 2.26
N ALA A 71 2.68 -5.36 3.43
CA ALA A 71 3.08 -4.10 4.05
C ALA A 71 4.51 -4.13 4.62
N ALA A 72 4.91 -5.26 5.22
CA ALA A 72 6.20 -5.40 5.91
C ALA A 72 7.38 -5.66 4.95
N LEU A 73 7.19 -6.46 3.89
CA LEU A 73 8.27 -6.88 2.99
C LEU A 73 8.40 -5.98 1.76
N PHE A 74 7.30 -5.44 1.24
CA PHE A 74 7.30 -4.75 -0.07
C PHE A 74 7.12 -3.24 0.02
N HIS A 75 7.41 -2.61 1.16
CA HIS A 75 7.51 -1.16 1.22
C HIS A 75 8.68 -0.63 0.37
N SER A 76 8.65 0.67 0.06
CA SER A 76 9.60 1.32 -0.85
C SER A 76 11.04 1.34 -0.33
N LYS A 77 11.23 1.27 1.00
CA LYS A 77 12.54 1.28 1.66
C LYS A 77 13.05 -0.12 2.06
N ALA A 78 12.38 -1.19 1.64
CA ALA A 78 12.78 -2.55 2.02
C ALA A 78 14.08 -2.93 1.32
N ASP A 79 15.09 -3.32 2.10
CA ASP A 79 16.34 -3.90 1.60
C ASP A 79 16.13 -5.33 1.06
N PRO A 80 17.10 -5.91 0.31
CA PRO A 80 16.95 -7.24 -0.28
C PRO A 80 16.65 -8.36 0.73
N TYR A 81 17.24 -8.31 1.93
CA TYR A 81 17.02 -9.30 2.99
C TYR A 81 15.59 -9.21 3.51
N ARG A 82 15.10 -7.98 3.72
CA ARG A 82 13.72 -7.71 4.12
C ARG A 82 12.72 -8.15 3.06
N VAL A 83 12.98 -7.91 1.78
CA VAL A 83 12.10 -8.37 0.69
C VAL A 83 11.95 -9.90 0.70
N LEU A 84 13.00 -10.63 1.08
CA LEU A 84 12.99 -12.09 1.26
C LEU A 84 12.50 -12.57 2.63
N GLY A 85 12.20 -11.66 3.56
CA GLY A 85 11.77 -12.02 4.92
C GLY A 85 12.85 -12.73 5.74
N ILE A 86 14.12 -12.47 5.45
CA ILE A 86 15.29 -13.02 6.16
C ILE A 86 16.10 -11.91 6.82
N THR A 87 16.98 -12.27 7.75
CA THR A 87 17.99 -11.35 8.29
C THR A 87 19.30 -11.46 7.50
N PRO A 88 20.19 -10.46 7.56
CA PRO A 88 21.51 -10.54 6.92
C PRO A 88 22.36 -11.73 7.37
N GLU A 89 22.13 -12.24 8.59
CA GLU A 89 22.82 -13.37 9.19
C GLU A 89 22.16 -14.73 8.88
N ALA A 90 21.06 -14.74 8.10
CA ALA A 90 20.34 -15.96 7.77
C ALA A 90 21.14 -16.89 6.87
N SER A 91 20.87 -18.20 6.97
CA SER A 91 21.54 -19.22 6.16
C SER A 91 21.10 -19.18 4.68
N HIS A 92 21.93 -19.73 3.79
CA HIS A 92 21.54 -19.93 2.39
C HIS A 92 20.33 -20.87 2.24
N GLU A 93 20.12 -21.79 3.19
CA GLU A 93 18.94 -22.66 3.20
C GLU A 93 17.67 -21.84 3.45
N ASP A 94 17.70 -20.90 4.41
CA ASP A 94 16.57 -20.02 4.69
C ASP A 94 16.27 -19.09 3.51
N LEU A 95 17.29 -18.62 2.79
CA LEU A 95 17.10 -17.85 1.55
C LEU A 95 16.33 -18.66 0.52
N ARG A 96 16.77 -19.91 0.24
CA ARG A 96 16.13 -20.78 -0.77
C ARG A 96 14.70 -21.12 -0.38
N GLU A 97 14.47 -21.44 0.89
CA GLU A 97 13.15 -21.80 1.39
C GLU A 97 12.19 -20.62 1.35
N ASN A 98 12.58 -19.44 1.84
CA ASN A 98 11.72 -18.26 1.80
C ASN A 98 11.45 -17.81 0.35
N LYS A 99 12.45 -17.85 -0.53
CA LYS A 99 12.28 -17.61 -1.97
C LYS A 99 11.21 -18.53 -2.54
N ARG A 100 11.30 -19.85 -2.30
CA ARG A 100 10.31 -20.85 -2.75
C ARG A 100 8.89 -20.53 -2.26
N LEU A 101 8.74 -20.18 -0.98
CA LEU A 101 7.43 -19.83 -0.39
C LEU A 101 6.84 -18.56 -1.02
N LEU A 102 7.65 -17.52 -1.20
CA LEU A 102 7.24 -16.26 -1.83
C LEU A 102 6.83 -16.46 -3.30
N LEU A 103 7.59 -17.25 -4.07
CA LEU A 103 7.23 -17.59 -5.46
C LEU A 103 5.89 -18.32 -5.52
N LYS A 104 5.65 -19.28 -4.61
CA LYS A 104 4.39 -20.04 -4.54
C LYS A 104 3.19 -19.17 -4.17
N TRP A 105 3.39 -18.15 -3.34
CA TRP A 105 2.36 -17.19 -2.94
C TRP A 105 2.07 -16.14 -4.04
N LEU A 106 3.11 -15.61 -4.67
CA LEU A 106 3.00 -14.50 -5.65
C LEU A 106 2.88 -14.97 -7.11
N HIS A 107 2.76 -16.27 -7.35
CA HIS A 107 2.69 -16.83 -8.70
C HIS A 107 1.52 -16.23 -9.50
N PRO A 108 1.73 -15.76 -10.74
CA PRO A 108 0.70 -15.07 -11.52
C PRO A 108 -0.53 -15.94 -11.82
N ASP A 109 -0.35 -17.25 -11.90
CA ASP A 109 -1.44 -18.21 -12.12
C ASP A 109 -2.42 -18.28 -10.94
N ARG A 110 -1.95 -18.00 -9.72
CA ARG A 110 -2.77 -17.99 -8.50
C ARG A 110 -3.21 -16.58 -8.11
N ASN A 111 -2.48 -15.56 -8.56
CA ASN A 111 -2.73 -14.16 -8.25
C ASN A 111 -2.49 -13.28 -9.49
N PRO A 112 -3.52 -13.10 -10.35
CA PRO A 112 -3.38 -12.33 -11.59
C PRO A 112 -3.29 -10.81 -11.38
N SER A 113 -3.22 -10.33 -10.13
CA SER A 113 -3.15 -8.91 -9.85
C SER A 113 -1.82 -8.30 -10.33
N PRO A 114 -1.83 -7.08 -10.90
CA PRO A 114 -0.59 -6.38 -11.29
C PRO A 114 0.39 -6.20 -10.11
N GLY A 115 -0.12 -6.01 -8.90
CA GLY A 115 0.69 -5.86 -7.69
C GLY A 115 1.48 -7.13 -7.34
N ALA A 116 0.89 -8.31 -7.50
CA ALA A 116 1.58 -9.58 -7.24
C ALA A 116 2.77 -9.79 -8.19
N ARG A 117 2.62 -9.43 -9.48
CA ARG A 117 3.70 -9.49 -10.46
C ARG A 117 4.85 -8.54 -10.12
N ALA A 118 4.54 -7.33 -9.66
CA ALA A 118 5.57 -6.37 -9.22
C ALA A 118 6.32 -6.87 -7.97
N HIS A 119 5.60 -7.43 -7.00
CA HIS A 119 6.22 -8.05 -5.81
C HIS A 119 7.10 -9.25 -6.19
N LEU A 120 6.63 -10.10 -7.09
CA LEU A 120 7.38 -11.25 -7.59
C LEU A 120 8.72 -10.83 -8.23
N GLY A 121 8.69 -9.79 -9.09
CA GLY A 121 9.91 -9.23 -9.67
C GLY A 121 10.92 -8.77 -8.63
N ARG A 122 10.45 -8.03 -7.60
CA ARG A 122 11.31 -7.60 -6.49
C ARG A 122 11.90 -8.75 -5.70
N VAL A 123 11.16 -9.84 -5.49
CA VAL A 123 11.67 -11.03 -4.79
C VAL A 123 12.80 -11.68 -5.59
N LEU A 124 12.63 -11.82 -6.90
CA LEU A 124 13.65 -12.39 -7.78
C LEU A 124 14.92 -11.53 -7.80
N GLU A 125 14.77 -10.23 -8.00
CA GLU A 125 15.88 -9.26 -7.99
C GLU A 125 16.62 -9.26 -6.64
N ALA A 126 15.88 -9.29 -5.52
CA ALA A 126 16.47 -9.36 -4.20
C ALA A 126 17.25 -10.66 -3.97
N ALA A 127 16.72 -11.80 -4.40
CA ALA A 127 17.40 -13.08 -4.29
C ALA A 127 18.70 -13.12 -5.09
N GLU A 128 18.65 -12.67 -6.34
CA GLU A 128 19.82 -12.58 -7.22
C GLU A 128 20.88 -11.64 -6.62
N ALA A 129 20.48 -10.47 -6.10
CA ALA A 129 21.41 -9.55 -5.47
C ALA A 129 22.10 -10.15 -4.24
N ILE A 130 21.43 -10.98 -3.44
CA ILE A 130 22.05 -11.65 -2.29
C ILE A 130 22.97 -12.79 -2.75
N GLU A 131 22.51 -13.60 -3.71
CA GLU A 131 23.29 -14.71 -4.27
C GLU A 131 24.60 -14.21 -4.91
N ASP A 132 24.58 -13.04 -5.58
CA ASP A 132 25.76 -12.39 -6.17
C ASP A 132 26.62 -11.58 -5.18
N GLY A 133 26.20 -11.48 -3.91
CA GLY A 133 26.88 -10.64 -2.90
C GLY A 133 26.79 -9.12 -3.16
N ARG A 134 25.88 -8.69 -4.05
CA ARG A 134 25.62 -7.27 -4.36
C ARG A 134 24.65 -6.62 -3.35
N ALA A 135 23.92 -7.42 -2.59
CA ALA A 135 22.96 -6.96 -1.60
C ALA A 135 23.64 -6.21 -0.44
N LYS A 136 23.09 -5.05 -0.10
CA LYS A 136 23.48 -4.29 1.09
C LYS A 136 22.34 -4.38 2.09
N ALA A 137 22.66 -4.79 3.31
CA ALA A 137 21.73 -4.66 4.42
C ALA A 137 21.43 -3.17 4.62
N ALA A 138 20.18 -2.82 4.95
CA ALA A 138 19.91 -1.48 5.44
C ALA A 138 20.81 -1.26 6.67
N ALA A 139 21.59 -0.17 6.64
CA ALA A 139 22.35 0.20 7.82
C ALA A 139 21.37 0.25 9.00
N PRO A 140 21.69 -0.36 10.15
CA PRO A 140 20.82 -0.26 11.31
C PRO A 140 20.60 1.23 11.52
N GLU A 141 19.35 1.68 11.35
CA GLU A 141 18.98 3.05 11.70
C GLU A 141 19.27 3.14 13.19
N LEU A 142 20.46 3.66 13.51
CA LEU A 142 20.79 4.07 14.87
C LEU A 142 19.57 4.85 15.32
N PRO A 143 18.94 4.49 16.45
CA PRO A 143 17.81 5.27 16.96
C PRO A 143 18.28 6.71 16.89
N PRO A 144 17.52 7.62 16.23
CA PRO A 144 18.02 8.96 15.95
C PRO A 144 18.63 9.41 17.25
N ARG A 145 19.97 9.61 17.27
CA ARG A 145 20.63 10.12 18.46
C ARG A 145 19.81 11.34 18.75
N ILE A 146 19.03 11.29 19.82
CA ILE A 146 18.39 12.48 20.33
C ILE A 146 19.61 13.23 20.83
N VAL A 147 20.23 13.97 19.91
CA VAL A 147 21.10 15.07 20.25
C VAL A 147 20.12 15.97 20.95
N VAL A 148 19.97 15.76 22.26
CA VAL A 148 19.35 16.72 23.15
C VAL A 148 20.19 17.96 22.85
N PRO A 149 19.68 18.94 22.09
CA PRO A 149 20.51 20.06 21.72
C PRO A 149 20.95 20.67 23.04
N ALA A 150 22.26 20.68 23.29
CA ALA A 150 22.84 21.30 24.46
C ALA A 150 22.21 22.69 24.54
N ARG A 151 21.36 22.88 25.56
CA ARG A 151 20.42 24.00 25.78
C ARG A 151 20.91 25.27 25.08
N SER A 152 20.59 25.40 23.79
CA SER A 152 21.01 26.55 23.03
C SER A 152 20.15 27.71 23.50
N LYS A 153 20.78 28.84 23.80
CA LYS A 153 20.12 30.07 24.23
C LYS A 153 18.95 30.32 23.27
N ARG A 154 17.73 30.35 23.82
CA ARG A 154 16.46 30.57 23.09
C ARG A 154 16.67 31.59 21.97
N PRO A 155 16.50 31.22 20.68
CA PRO A 155 16.35 32.22 19.65
C PRO A 155 15.04 32.97 19.93
N ARG A 156 15.15 34.30 19.97
CA ARG A 156 14.04 35.23 20.14
C ARG A 156 13.01 34.93 19.04
N ARG A 157 11.84 34.43 19.46
CA ARG A 157 10.71 34.01 18.61
C ARG A 157 10.41 35.11 17.58
N ALA A 158 10.80 34.90 16.33
CA ALA A 158 10.31 35.72 15.23
C ALA A 158 8.81 35.43 15.08
N LYS A 159 7.99 36.48 15.15
CA LYS A 159 6.55 36.41 14.88
C LYS A 159 6.37 35.82 13.47
N ALA A 160 5.74 34.65 13.37
CA ALA A 160 5.30 34.13 12.08
C ALA A 160 4.19 35.04 11.56
N ASP A 161 4.34 35.56 10.34
CA ASP A 161 3.33 36.39 9.69
C ASP A 161 2.10 35.53 9.34
N PRO A 162 0.97 35.69 10.04
CA PRO A 162 -0.21 34.83 9.90
C PRO A 162 -0.88 34.93 8.51
N LEU A 163 -0.56 35.99 7.76
CA LEU A 163 -1.07 36.19 6.41
C LEU A 163 -0.48 35.19 5.40
N LYS A 164 0.80 34.82 5.55
CA LYS A 164 1.48 33.95 4.58
C LYS A 164 0.97 32.51 4.66
N SER A 165 0.66 32.01 5.86
CA SER A 165 0.07 30.69 6.06
C SER A 165 -1.37 30.62 5.57
N ALA A 166 -2.16 31.69 5.70
CA ALA A 166 -3.52 31.74 5.20
C ALA A 166 -3.56 31.72 3.66
N VAL A 167 -2.68 32.49 3.01
CA VAL A 167 -2.57 32.51 1.54
C VAL A 167 -2.12 31.14 1.00
N GLN A 168 -1.16 30.46 1.66
CA GLN A 168 -0.74 29.12 1.24
C GLN A 168 -1.86 28.08 1.38
N GLN A 169 -2.67 28.15 2.44
CA GLN A 169 -3.81 27.24 2.60
C GLN A 169 -4.89 27.46 1.52
N ILE A 170 -5.14 28.70 1.12
CA ILE A 170 -6.10 29.02 0.04
C ILE A 170 -5.55 28.51 -1.31
N VAL A 171 -4.26 28.71 -1.61
CA VAL A 171 -3.64 28.23 -2.85
C VAL A 171 -3.70 26.71 -2.97
N GLU A 172 -3.43 25.97 -1.89
CA GLU A 172 -3.53 24.51 -1.89
C GLU A 172 -4.97 23.98 -2.00
N ALA A 173 -5.93 24.70 -1.43
CA ALA A 173 -7.34 24.37 -1.57
C ALA A 173 -7.81 24.60 -3.01
N VAL A 174 -7.46 25.73 -3.62
CA VAL A 174 -7.78 26.04 -5.02
C VAL A 174 -7.10 25.07 -5.99
N ALA A 175 -5.86 24.65 -5.71
CA ALA A 175 -5.16 23.64 -6.52
C ALA A 175 -5.81 22.25 -6.45
N ARG A 176 -6.42 21.89 -5.30
CA ARG A 176 -7.19 20.65 -5.15
C ARG A 176 -8.52 20.72 -5.88
N THR A 177 -9.25 21.83 -5.76
CA THR A 177 -10.54 22.01 -6.45
C THR A 177 -10.38 22.15 -7.97
N GLY A 178 -9.31 22.81 -8.44
CA GLY A 178 -8.99 22.94 -9.86
C GLY A 178 -8.72 21.59 -10.53
N LYS A 179 -8.03 20.66 -9.84
CA LYS A 179 -7.80 19.30 -10.38
C LYS A 179 -9.09 18.51 -10.54
N VAL A 180 -10.04 18.65 -9.62
CA VAL A 180 -11.35 17.97 -9.72
C VAL A 180 -12.15 18.51 -10.90
N LEU A 181 -12.18 19.84 -11.08
CA LEU A 181 -12.91 20.47 -12.18
C LEU A 181 -12.35 20.07 -13.56
N ILE A 182 -11.03 19.97 -13.70
CA ILE A 182 -10.38 19.53 -14.94
C ILE A 182 -10.77 18.09 -15.29
N VAL A 183 -10.77 17.18 -14.31
CA VAL A 183 -11.13 15.77 -14.53
C VAL A 183 -12.60 15.65 -14.91
N THR A 184 -13.51 16.38 -14.24
CA THR A 184 -14.94 16.34 -14.58
C THR A 184 -15.22 16.89 -15.98
N ALA A 185 -14.54 17.97 -16.39
CA ALA A 185 -14.66 18.54 -17.73
C ALA A 185 -14.14 17.56 -18.79
N LEU A 186 -13.02 16.88 -18.52
CA LEU A 186 -12.46 15.88 -19.44
C LEU A 186 -13.43 14.70 -19.63
N VAL A 187 -14.02 14.19 -18.56
CA VAL A 187 -14.99 13.09 -18.61
C VAL A 187 -16.26 13.50 -19.37
N THR A 188 -16.76 14.72 -19.18
CA THR A 188 -17.92 15.21 -19.93
C THR A 188 -17.64 15.39 -21.42
N ILE A 189 -16.47 15.93 -21.78
CA ILE A 189 -16.06 16.06 -23.18
C ILE A 189 -15.92 14.67 -23.83
N ILE A 190 -15.26 13.72 -23.16
CA ILE A 190 -15.13 12.34 -23.65
C ILE A 190 -16.50 11.69 -23.83
N GLY A 191 -17.41 11.87 -22.87
CA GLY A 191 -18.79 11.38 -22.96
C GLY A 191 -19.55 11.97 -24.16
N LEU A 192 -19.42 13.27 -24.41
CA LEU A 192 -20.03 13.95 -25.57
C LEU A 192 -19.45 13.49 -26.90
N VAL A 193 -18.14 13.28 -26.97
CA VAL A 193 -17.47 12.76 -28.18
C VAL A 193 -17.87 11.31 -28.44
N ALA A 194 -17.92 10.47 -27.40
CA ALA A 194 -18.38 9.09 -27.51
C ALA A 194 -19.86 9.02 -27.92
N TRP A 195 -20.72 9.85 -27.32
CA TRP A 195 -22.13 9.98 -27.71
C TRP A 195 -22.25 10.37 -29.19
N ARG A 196 -21.47 11.35 -29.65
CA ARG A 196 -21.43 11.78 -31.06
C ARG A 196 -21.00 10.64 -31.98
N TYR A 197 -19.99 9.88 -31.59
CA TYR A 197 -19.49 8.75 -32.38
C TYR A 197 -20.48 7.59 -32.46
N VAL A 198 -21.22 7.32 -31.38
CA VAL A 198 -22.20 6.22 -31.32
C VAL A 198 -23.53 6.60 -31.99
N MET A 199 -23.99 7.84 -31.84
CA MET A 199 -25.31 8.28 -32.31
C MET A 199 -25.32 8.88 -33.72
N ASN A 200 -24.15 9.20 -34.31
CA ASN A 200 -23.97 9.68 -35.69
C ASN A 200 -25.02 10.68 -36.23
N GLU A 201 -25.55 11.56 -35.37
CA GLU A 201 -26.50 12.60 -35.74
C GLU A 201 -25.86 14.00 -35.59
N PRO A 202 -26.04 14.92 -36.57
CA PRO A 202 -25.53 16.29 -36.48
C PRO A 202 -26.33 17.11 -35.46
N ILE A 203 -25.65 17.99 -34.71
CA ILE A 203 -26.12 18.80 -33.55
C ILE A 203 -27.23 19.82 -33.88
N GLY A 204 -27.88 19.73 -35.05
CA GLY A 204 -28.85 20.72 -35.54
C GLY A 204 -30.34 20.44 -35.28
N THR A 205 -30.75 19.25 -34.84
CA THR A 205 -32.19 18.86 -34.91
C THR A 205 -32.87 18.61 -33.56
N THR A 206 -32.18 18.78 -32.43
CA THR A 206 -32.75 18.55 -31.09
C THR A 206 -33.47 19.75 -30.48
N LEU A 207 -33.34 20.96 -31.03
CA LEU A 207 -34.07 22.14 -30.56
C LEU A 207 -35.54 22.20 -31.03
N GLU A 208 -35.89 21.59 -32.18
CA GLU A 208 -37.29 21.58 -32.66
C GLU A 208 -38.18 20.55 -31.94
N ARG A 209 -37.62 19.48 -31.37
CA ARG A 209 -38.43 18.47 -30.64
C ARG A 209 -38.81 18.90 -29.23
N TYR A 210 -37.96 19.69 -28.56
CA TYR A 210 -38.28 20.17 -27.21
C TYR A 210 -39.28 21.33 -27.20
N THR A 211 -39.29 22.19 -28.23
CA THR A 211 -40.25 23.30 -28.30
C THR A 211 -41.68 22.83 -28.60
N ARG A 212 -41.89 21.74 -29.37
CA ARG A 212 -43.25 21.19 -29.59
C ARG A 212 -43.83 20.44 -28.40
N LEU A 213 -43.01 19.85 -27.53
CA LEU A 213 -43.49 19.22 -26.29
C LEU A 213 -43.81 20.25 -25.19
N ALA A 214 -43.11 21.39 -25.16
CA ALA A 214 -43.35 22.44 -24.16
C ALA A 214 -44.62 23.27 -24.41
N VAL A 215 -45.09 23.40 -25.66
CA VAL A 215 -46.31 24.16 -26.01
C VAL A 215 -47.60 23.33 -25.90
N GLY A 216 -47.49 21.99 -25.81
CA GLY A 216 -48.65 21.09 -25.67
C GLY A 216 -49.14 20.84 -24.24
N MET A 217 -48.49 21.40 -23.22
CA MET A 217 -48.78 21.17 -21.78
C MET A 217 -49.14 22.45 -21.00
N ALA A 218 -49.66 23.48 -21.67
CA ALA A 218 -50.29 24.62 -21.01
C ALA A 218 -51.81 24.55 -21.18
N PRO A 219 -52.58 24.15 -20.15
CA PRO A 219 -54.04 24.21 -20.19
C PRO A 219 -54.51 25.67 -20.10
N TRP A 220 -55.43 26.05 -20.99
CA TRP A 220 -56.32 27.20 -20.82
C TRP A 220 -57.49 26.81 -19.91
#